data_AF-A0A3B8JV08-F1
#
_entry.id   AF-A0A3B8JV08-F1
#
_cell.length_a   1.000
_cell.length_b   1.000
_cell.length_c   1.000
_cell.angle_alpha   90.00
_cell.angle_beta   90.00
_cell.angle_gamma   90.00
#
_symmetry.space_group_name_H-M   'P 1'
#
loop_
_entity.id
_entity.type
_entity.pdbx_description
1 polymer ?
#
loop_
_entity_poly.entity_id
_entity_poly.type
_entity_poly.pdbx_seq_one_letter_code
_entity_poly.pdbx_strand_id
1 'polypeptide(L)'
;RVTNQAIFEPSTEFARRNRLFSYFAAFRNGGPSRYSVLLGGRNQLNTAFLKLGDRLLVTIDAGRPYEVDPDSLELLSPVGKTSQWLGILPIVSRLISQLTGCYPFDVYSNSAHPVADLKKTTTNEFFTTNYSTGYNGVYQKPVNWLVDRLNEFMCSKSNIKDQFGRFTDLIRYQLENGKIERWRLVLTDTSPQGEPVIVEQSLHQLAITEDFIVLADIAFKMEFSQIFSPFLFGFLKFKFIPTALRAWIYSTFLSGISPLPYGIIYIVKRSDLDKYPSCTTSEQPTLLPAKRVILPREISHFAADYANPNGKITLHVGHSNGWDVTECLTACDRAIPSKPRFRLDPEGRLDLEGMMVGTTDLGSFGKYVIDGETAKIEHHQLFHDSRFTWSLPLYTNRELACEDTKEPETKFKNIYWIAWGFTWELIPQRIYETYKSRECRVIPIEDLPNENQPLTLLRLDTQNMSIADSFQFPHGYFVSSIQFIPSSEPLPEGADLSTHGYLACIVLTDNPDNEEETNDEFWIFHADDFQNKPIYRLSTLDNSRPLNIALTLHSTWMRDIRENYHDSQCRQQIRRQSVYEDYETRLKNASKSVRELFDDVVYDYFIQ
;
A
#
# COMPACT_ATOMS: atom_id res chain seq x y z
N ARG A 1 21.97 -16.63 6.00
CA ARG A 1 22.05 -17.38 7.28
C ARG A 1 21.81 -16.44 8.47
N VAL A 2 20.63 -16.51 9.12
CA VAL A 2 20.36 -15.74 10.35
C VAL A 2 21.12 -16.39 11.49
N THR A 3 22.15 -15.71 12.00
CA THR A 3 22.92 -16.14 13.16
C THR A 3 22.00 -16.28 14.38
N ASN A 4 22.06 -17.47 15.00
CA ASN A 4 21.45 -17.84 16.28
C ASN A 4 21.92 -16.92 17.43
N GLN A 5 21.34 -15.72 17.58
CA GLN A 5 21.44 -14.94 18.82
C GLN A 5 20.04 -14.67 19.37
N ALA A 6 19.49 -15.67 20.05
CA ALA A 6 18.22 -15.55 20.79
C ALA A 6 18.44 -15.02 22.22
N ILE A 7 19.37 -14.08 22.41
CA ILE A 7 19.53 -13.31 23.64
C ILE A 7 19.41 -11.84 23.26
N PHE A 8 18.42 -11.15 23.82
CA PHE A 8 18.31 -9.69 23.69
C PHE A 8 19.52 -9.05 24.37
N GLU A 9 20.53 -8.68 23.58
CA GLU A 9 21.70 -7.93 24.03
C GLU A 9 21.46 -6.44 23.73
N PRO A 10 21.17 -5.61 24.75
CA PRO A 10 20.94 -4.19 24.53
C PRO A 10 22.21 -3.48 24.03
N SER A 11 22.13 -2.92 22.82
CA SER A 11 23.22 -2.23 22.14
C SER A 11 23.40 -0.77 22.58
N THR A 12 22.33 -0.11 23.05
CA THR A 12 22.36 1.31 23.49
C THR A 12 22.46 1.44 25.01
N GLU A 13 22.98 2.56 25.49
CA GLU A 13 23.02 2.88 26.93
C GLU A 13 21.60 2.90 27.53
N PHE A 14 20.66 3.56 26.85
CA PHE A 14 19.25 3.56 27.24
C PHE A 14 18.72 2.14 27.45
N ALA A 15 18.95 1.23 26.49
CA ALA A 15 18.43 -0.14 26.56
C ALA A 15 19.09 -0.96 27.69
N ARG A 16 20.37 -0.68 28.02
CA ARG A 16 21.05 -1.30 29.17
C ARG A 16 20.51 -0.82 30.51
N ARG A 17 20.14 0.46 30.63
CA ARG A 17 19.48 0.98 31.86
C ARG A 17 18.04 0.48 31.98
N ASN A 18 17.31 0.43 30.86
CA ASN A 18 15.89 0.10 30.78
C ASN A 18 15.62 -1.29 30.19
N ARG A 19 16.33 -2.35 30.63
CA ARG A 19 16.30 -3.69 29.97
C ARG A 19 14.92 -4.29 29.82
N LEU A 20 14.15 -4.34 30.91
CA LEU A 20 12.81 -4.96 30.90
C LEU A 20 11.84 -4.18 30.02
N PHE A 21 11.83 -2.85 30.15
CA PHE A 21 11.05 -1.96 29.29
C PHE A 21 11.43 -2.17 27.82
N SER A 22 12.73 -2.14 27.50
CA SER A 22 13.23 -2.27 26.12
C SER A 22 12.83 -3.61 25.48
N TYR A 23 12.81 -4.69 26.26
CA TYR A 23 12.34 -5.99 25.76
C TYR A 23 10.86 -5.97 25.33
N PHE A 24 9.97 -5.35 26.13
CA PHE A 24 8.55 -5.24 25.80
C PHE A 24 8.25 -4.14 24.77
N ALA A 25 9.05 -3.08 24.76
CA ALA A 25 8.94 -1.95 23.85
C ALA A 25 9.56 -2.23 22.47
N ALA A 26 10.40 -3.26 22.31
CA ALA A 26 11.00 -3.61 21.03
C ALA A 26 9.95 -3.94 19.96
N PHE A 27 10.11 -3.34 18.79
CA PHE A 27 9.33 -3.66 17.60
C PHE A 27 9.64 -5.08 17.13
N ARG A 28 8.59 -5.83 16.78
CA ARG A 28 8.69 -7.21 16.27
C ARG A 28 8.12 -7.29 14.86
N ASN A 29 8.63 -8.25 14.09
CA ASN A 29 8.19 -8.53 12.72
C ASN A 29 6.83 -9.27 12.71
N GLY A 30 5.82 -8.66 12.09
CA GLY A 30 4.51 -9.23 11.81
C GLY A 30 4.17 -9.32 10.33
N GLY A 31 5.17 -9.56 9.47
CA GLY A 31 4.99 -9.61 8.02
C GLY A 31 5.11 -8.20 7.40
N PRO A 32 4.04 -7.63 6.81
CA PRO A 32 4.09 -6.29 6.23
C PRO A 32 4.23 -5.18 7.29
N SER A 33 3.81 -5.43 8.54
CA SER A 33 3.86 -4.46 9.63
C SER A 33 4.98 -4.73 10.66
N ARG A 34 5.43 -3.69 11.37
CA ARG A 34 6.29 -3.78 12.55
C ARG A 34 5.58 -3.16 13.75
N TYR A 35 5.46 -3.88 14.84
CA TYR A 35 4.64 -3.44 15.98
C TYR A 35 5.32 -3.68 17.33
N SER A 36 5.05 -2.78 18.27
CA SER A 36 5.47 -2.80 19.67
C SER A 36 4.25 -2.77 20.58
N VAL A 37 4.21 -3.64 21.58
CA VAL A 37 3.09 -3.74 22.52
C VAL A 37 2.94 -2.48 23.36
N LEU A 38 4.08 -1.87 23.75
CA LEU A 38 4.10 -0.67 24.57
C LEU A 38 4.15 0.60 23.75
N LEU A 39 4.78 0.57 22.57
CA LEU A 39 5.00 1.79 21.79
C LEU A 39 3.98 1.99 20.66
N GLY A 40 3.35 0.93 20.15
CA GLY A 40 2.41 0.95 19.04
C GLY A 40 3.04 0.53 17.70
N GLY A 41 2.54 1.03 16.57
CA GLY A 41 2.98 0.62 15.23
C GLY A 41 4.10 1.48 14.65
N ARG A 42 4.98 0.88 13.84
CA ARG A 42 6.00 1.61 13.10
C ARG A 42 5.40 2.17 11.81
N ASN A 43 5.61 3.45 11.56
CA ASN A 43 5.38 4.04 10.25
C ASN A 43 6.54 3.68 9.32
N GLN A 44 6.31 2.81 8.32
CA GLN A 44 7.40 2.28 7.46
C GLN A 44 7.69 3.12 6.22
N LEU A 45 6.73 3.93 5.76
CA LEU A 45 6.89 4.83 4.60
C LEU A 45 7.46 4.11 3.37
N ASN A 46 6.90 2.95 3.02
CA ASN A 46 7.53 1.97 2.14
C ASN A 46 6.67 1.53 0.94
N THR A 47 5.54 2.19 0.67
CA THR A 47 4.64 1.74 -0.40
C THR A 47 4.85 2.53 -1.68
N ALA A 48 4.61 3.84 -1.67
CA ALA A 48 4.65 4.65 -2.89
C ALA A 48 5.14 6.08 -2.64
N PHE A 49 5.23 6.83 -3.74
CA PHE A 49 5.50 8.25 -3.74
C PHE A 49 4.27 9.02 -4.21
N LEU A 50 4.04 10.20 -3.64
CA LEU A 50 3.18 11.23 -4.22
C LEU A 50 4.03 12.45 -4.52
N LYS A 51 4.08 12.81 -5.79
CA LYS A 51 4.76 14.02 -6.26
C LYS A 51 3.75 15.15 -6.48
N LEU A 52 4.09 16.36 -6.02
CA LEU A 52 3.28 17.56 -6.16
C LEU A 52 4.17 18.74 -6.59
N GLY A 53 4.31 18.93 -7.90
CA GLY A 53 5.31 19.86 -8.43
C GLY A 53 6.71 19.43 -7.99
N ASP A 54 7.41 20.34 -7.32
CA ASP A 54 8.77 20.11 -6.78
C ASP A 54 8.77 19.38 -5.43
N ARG A 55 7.59 19.09 -4.85
CA ARG A 55 7.47 18.42 -3.56
C ARG A 55 7.31 16.92 -3.72
N LEU A 56 7.87 16.17 -2.78
CA LEU A 56 7.82 14.72 -2.78
C LEU A 56 7.34 14.21 -1.43
N LEU A 57 6.37 13.30 -1.47
CA LEU A 57 5.88 12.58 -0.30
C LEU A 57 6.13 11.09 -0.46
N VAL A 58 6.42 10.42 0.66
CA VAL A 58 6.46 8.96 0.79
C VAL A 58 5.22 8.49 1.55
N THR A 59 4.53 7.50 0.99
CA THR A 59 3.19 7.06 1.41
C THR A 59 3.16 5.59 1.82
N ILE A 60 2.12 5.22 2.56
CA ILE A 60 1.92 3.87 3.11
C ILE A 60 0.46 3.72 3.57
N ASP A 61 -0.14 2.54 3.37
CA ASP A 61 -1.51 2.26 3.83
C ASP A 61 -1.69 2.39 5.35
N ALA A 62 -0.74 1.87 6.13
CA ALA A 62 -0.82 1.73 7.58
C ALA A 62 0.02 2.78 8.34
N GLY A 63 -0.05 4.04 7.92
CA GLY A 63 0.69 5.13 8.55
C GLY A 63 0.18 6.52 8.18
N ARG A 64 0.99 7.55 8.45
CA ARG A 64 0.80 8.89 7.89
C ARG A 64 1.86 9.10 6.82
N PRO A 65 1.55 9.69 5.65
CA PRO A 65 2.57 10.03 4.67
C PRO A 65 3.53 11.07 5.26
N TYR A 66 4.73 11.13 4.71
CA TYR A 66 5.74 12.11 5.08
C TYR A 66 6.20 12.86 3.84
N GLU A 67 6.43 14.15 3.99
CA GLU A 67 7.20 14.91 3.02
C GLU A 67 8.68 14.61 3.19
N VAL A 68 9.39 14.52 2.07
CA VAL A 68 10.84 14.35 2.00
C VAL A 68 11.45 15.46 1.16
N ASP A 69 12.71 15.78 1.45
CA ASP A 69 13.49 16.64 0.58
C ASP A 69 13.79 15.89 -0.73
N PRO A 70 13.39 16.38 -1.91
CA PRO A 70 13.56 15.66 -3.16
C PRO A 70 15.02 15.52 -3.60
N ASP A 71 15.93 16.35 -3.07
CA ASP A 71 17.36 16.30 -3.38
C ASP A 71 18.09 15.35 -2.43
N SER A 72 17.93 15.53 -1.11
CA SER A 72 18.64 14.69 -0.13
C SER A 72 17.93 13.39 0.27
N LEU A 73 16.64 13.26 -0.03
CA LEU A 73 15.73 12.22 0.45
C LEU A 73 15.59 12.14 1.99
N GLU A 74 16.07 13.15 2.72
CA GLU A 74 15.82 13.25 4.16
C GLU A 74 14.32 13.49 4.43
N LEU A 75 13.79 12.84 5.47
CA LEU A 75 12.43 13.13 5.96
C LEU A 75 12.34 14.59 6.40
N LEU A 76 11.25 15.28 6.07
CA LEU A 76 10.99 16.64 6.52
C LEU A 76 9.93 16.65 7.63
N SER A 77 8.70 16.27 7.29
CA SER A 77 7.59 16.30 8.26
C SER A 77 6.46 15.35 7.88
N PRO A 78 5.68 14.85 8.85
CA PRO A 78 4.46 14.10 8.58
C PRO A 78 3.37 14.99 7.99
N VAL A 79 2.49 14.39 7.18
CA VAL A 79 1.22 15.00 6.77
C VAL A 79 0.32 15.16 7.99
N GLY A 80 0.27 16.39 8.52
CA GLY A 80 -0.54 16.76 9.67
C GLY A 80 -0.10 16.10 10.99
N LYS A 81 -0.61 16.64 12.10
CA LYS A 81 -0.26 16.24 13.45
C LYS A 81 -0.93 14.94 13.86
N THR A 82 -0.35 14.18 14.77
CA THR A 82 -1.00 12.96 15.31
C THR A 82 -2.39 13.23 15.88
N SER A 83 -2.63 14.45 16.38
CA SER A 83 -3.91 14.89 16.91
C SER A 83 -4.96 15.19 15.84
N GLN A 84 -4.58 15.32 14.56
CA GLN A 84 -5.49 15.56 13.43
C GLN A 84 -5.88 14.26 12.70
N TRP A 85 -5.36 13.12 13.16
CA TRP A 85 -5.67 11.79 12.65
C TRP A 85 -6.48 10.98 13.65
N LEU A 86 -7.36 10.11 13.15
CA LEU A 86 -8.08 9.12 13.94
C LEU A 86 -7.34 7.79 13.84
N GLY A 87 -6.90 7.27 14.98
CA GLY A 87 -6.28 5.95 15.07
C GLY A 87 -7.26 4.84 14.71
N ILE A 88 -6.75 3.71 14.24
CA ILE A 88 -7.59 2.60 13.79
C ILE A 88 -8.33 1.93 14.96
N LEU A 89 -7.70 1.89 16.14
CA LEU A 89 -8.25 1.35 17.39
C LEU A 89 -8.04 2.33 18.56
N PRO A 90 -8.75 3.47 18.61
CA PRO A 90 -8.51 4.52 19.59
C PRO A 90 -8.63 4.04 21.05
N ILE A 91 -9.51 3.07 21.32
CA ILE A 91 -9.70 2.56 22.67
C ILE A 91 -8.54 1.67 23.15
N VAL A 92 -7.94 0.88 22.26
CA VAL A 92 -6.78 0.05 22.61
C VAL A 92 -5.61 0.95 22.96
N SER A 93 -5.36 1.97 22.13
CA SER A 93 -4.41 3.03 22.41
C SER A 93 -4.66 3.69 23.77
N ARG A 94 -5.90 4.10 24.03
CA ARG A 94 -6.28 4.73 25.30
C ARG A 94 -6.09 3.81 26.51
N LEU A 95 -6.56 2.56 26.44
CA LEU A 95 -6.47 1.61 27.56
C LEU A 95 -5.01 1.23 27.84
N ILE A 96 -4.23 0.92 26.81
CA ILE A 96 -2.80 0.64 26.97
C ILE A 96 -2.09 1.89 27.50
N SER A 97 -2.37 3.07 26.94
CA SER A 97 -1.80 4.33 27.43
C SER A 97 -2.18 4.63 28.87
N GLN A 98 -3.41 4.35 29.32
CA GLN A 98 -3.84 4.55 30.70
C GLN A 98 -3.20 3.55 31.67
N LEU A 99 -3.10 2.28 31.26
CA LEU A 99 -2.55 1.21 32.09
C LEU A 99 -1.03 1.27 32.21
N THR A 100 -0.35 1.66 31.13
CA THR A 100 1.11 1.56 31.04
C THR A 100 1.81 2.91 31.02
N GLY A 101 1.09 4.02 30.80
CA GLY A 101 1.70 5.31 30.49
C GLY A 101 2.50 5.29 29.18
N CYS A 102 2.24 4.33 28.29
CA CYS A 102 3.01 4.07 27.08
C CYS A 102 2.07 3.74 25.90
N TYR A 103 1.97 4.62 24.90
CA TYR A 103 1.48 4.30 23.54
C TYR A 103 1.71 5.48 22.55
N PRO A 104 2.95 5.96 22.36
CA PRO A 104 3.21 7.14 21.52
C PRO A 104 2.83 6.95 20.04
N PHE A 105 3.00 5.75 19.47
CA PHE A 105 2.86 5.49 18.03
C PHE A 105 1.54 4.81 17.69
N ASP A 106 0.46 5.58 17.64
CA ASP A 106 -0.80 5.09 17.09
C ASP A 106 -0.66 4.60 15.65
N VAL A 107 -1.46 3.58 15.32
CA VAL A 107 -1.60 3.10 13.94
C VAL A 107 -2.75 3.84 13.28
N TYR A 108 -2.50 4.32 12.07
CA TYR A 108 -3.46 5.02 11.21
C TYR A 108 -3.60 4.24 9.91
N SER A 109 -4.78 4.28 9.29
CA SER A 109 -4.98 3.78 7.93
C SER A 109 -5.36 4.91 6.99
N ASN A 110 -4.76 4.90 5.80
CA ASN A 110 -5.07 5.76 4.66
C ASN A 110 -4.76 5.03 3.35
N SER A 111 -4.85 5.77 2.25
CA SER A 111 -4.42 5.31 0.94
C SER A 111 -2.92 5.52 0.72
N ALA A 112 -2.24 4.47 0.25
CA ALA A 112 -0.88 4.59 -0.27
C ALA A 112 -0.79 5.36 -1.60
N HIS A 113 -1.89 5.47 -2.34
CA HIS A 113 -1.99 6.29 -3.55
C HIS A 113 -3.00 7.44 -3.36
N PRO A 114 -2.64 8.46 -2.56
CA PRO A 114 -3.40 9.71 -2.53
C PRO A 114 -3.38 10.40 -3.90
N VAL A 115 -4.29 11.34 -4.11
CA VAL A 115 -4.46 12.01 -5.41
C VAL A 115 -4.50 13.52 -5.27
N ALA A 116 -3.92 14.21 -6.23
CA ALA A 116 -4.02 15.66 -6.34
C ALA A 116 -4.59 16.05 -7.71
N ASP A 117 -5.34 17.14 -7.76
CA ASP A 117 -5.80 17.70 -9.03
C ASP A 117 -4.78 18.69 -9.57
N LEU A 118 -3.76 18.18 -10.25
CA LEU A 118 -2.72 19.00 -10.85
C LEU A 118 -3.23 19.84 -12.04
N LYS A 119 -4.46 19.63 -12.54
CA LYS A 119 -5.04 20.44 -13.62
C LYS A 119 -5.82 21.66 -13.12
N LYS A 120 -6.53 21.55 -11.98
CA LYS A 120 -7.33 22.67 -11.43
C LYS A 120 -6.68 23.41 -10.27
N THR A 121 -5.84 22.74 -9.49
CA THR A 121 -5.29 23.31 -8.26
C THR A 121 -3.79 23.52 -8.37
N THR A 122 -3.28 24.49 -7.60
CA THR A 122 -1.84 24.61 -7.32
C THR A 122 -1.33 23.30 -6.72
N THR A 123 -0.04 23.00 -6.86
CA THR A 123 0.69 21.83 -6.32
C THR A 123 0.76 21.76 -4.78
N ASN A 124 -0.28 22.27 -4.09
CA ASN A 124 -0.33 22.58 -2.67
C ASN A 124 -1.47 21.88 -1.91
N GLU A 125 -2.24 21.02 -2.58
CA GLU A 125 -3.20 20.15 -1.89
C GLU A 125 -3.29 18.76 -2.50
N PHE A 126 -3.72 17.80 -1.69
CA PHE A 126 -4.10 16.46 -2.14
C PHE A 126 -5.22 15.88 -1.29
N PHE A 127 -5.83 14.83 -1.82
CA PHE A 127 -6.87 14.04 -1.19
C PHE A 127 -6.34 12.66 -0.79
N THR A 128 -6.71 12.23 0.41
CA THR A 128 -6.44 10.88 0.92
C THR A 128 -7.61 10.46 1.81
N THR A 129 -7.47 9.34 2.50
CA THR A 129 -8.47 8.81 3.42
C THR A 129 -7.93 8.73 4.84
N ASN A 130 -8.83 8.65 5.79
CA ASN A 130 -8.53 8.10 7.10
C ASN A 130 -9.69 7.19 7.50
N TYR A 131 -9.41 5.91 7.69
CA TYR A 131 -10.45 4.93 7.90
C TYR A 131 -10.07 3.87 8.94
N SER A 132 -11.07 3.11 9.38
CA SER A 132 -10.92 1.90 10.17
C SER A 132 -12.00 0.92 9.76
N THR A 133 -11.60 -0.31 9.45
CA THR A 133 -12.53 -1.42 9.13
C THR A 133 -13.11 -2.07 10.39
N GLY A 134 -12.62 -1.71 11.57
CA GLY A 134 -12.85 -2.48 12.79
C GLY A 134 -12.19 -3.85 12.75
N TYR A 135 -12.57 -4.75 13.65
CA TYR A 135 -12.00 -6.10 13.63
C TYR A 135 -12.59 -6.89 12.44
N ASN A 136 -11.73 -7.22 11.47
CA ASN A 136 -12.08 -7.89 10.21
C ASN A 136 -11.64 -9.36 10.16
N GLY A 137 -11.31 -9.95 11.31
CA GLY A 137 -10.89 -11.35 11.44
C GLY A 137 -12.03 -12.37 11.48
N VAL A 138 -11.71 -13.65 11.67
CA VAL A 138 -12.66 -14.78 11.69
C VAL A 138 -13.84 -14.56 12.64
N TYR A 139 -13.61 -13.89 13.78
CA TYR A 139 -14.63 -13.59 14.78
C TYR A 139 -15.23 -12.18 14.65
N GLN A 140 -15.25 -11.59 13.46
CA GLN A 140 -15.67 -10.20 13.23
C GLN A 140 -17.02 -9.86 13.86
N LYS A 141 -18.04 -10.71 13.69
CA LYS A 141 -19.39 -10.45 14.19
C LYS A 141 -19.44 -10.35 15.72
N PRO A 142 -19.02 -11.37 16.50
CA PRO A 142 -19.08 -11.29 17.95
C PRO A 142 -18.14 -10.23 18.56
N VAL A 143 -16.94 -10.04 18.00
CA VAL A 143 -15.98 -9.05 18.51
C VAL A 143 -16.49 -7.64 18.25
N ASN A 144 -16.92 -7.33 17.02
CA ASN A 144 -17.46 -6.01 16.70
C ASN A 144 -18.76 -5.74 17.45
N TRP A 145 -19.62 -6.73 17.68
CA TRP A 145 -20.80 -6.56 18.52
C TRP A 145 -20.46 -6.18 19.97
N LEU A 146 -19.45 -6.84 20.57
CA LEU A 146 -18.99 -6.50 21.93
C LEU A 146 -18.41 -5.08 21.98
N VAL A 147 -17.58 -4.74 20.98
CA VAL A 147 -17.01 -3.41 20.75
C VAL A 147 -18.14 -2.37 20.67
N ASP A 148 -19.15 -2.59 19.84
CA ASP A 148 -20.31 -1.70 19.67
C ASP A 148 -21.11 -1.53 20.98
N ARG A 149 -21.31 -2.61 21.75
CA ARG A 149 -21.99 -2.55 23.06
C ARG A 149 -21.20 -1.74 24.10
N LEU A 150 -19.88 -1.92 24.15
CA LEU A 150 -19.01 -1.12 25.01
C LEU A 150 -19.01 0.35 24.60
N ASN A 151 -19.09 0.60 23.29
CA ASN A 151 -19.25 1.91 22.68
C ASN A 151 -20.47 2.64 23.25
N GLU A 152 -21.64 2.01 23.17
CA GLU A 152 -22.90 2.55 23.68
C GLU A 152 -22.87 2.78 25.20
N PHE A 153 -22.23 1.87 25.95
CA PHE A 153 -22.15 1.98 27.41
C PHE A 153 -21.21 3.11 27.88
N MET A 154 -20.05 3.24 27.23
CA MET A 154 -19.01 4.20 27.62
C MET A 154 -19.29 5.61 27.10
N CYS A 155 -20.03 5.74 25.98
CA CYS A 155 -20.12 6.99 25.20
C CYS A 155 -21.51 7.62 25.21
N SER A 156 -22.15 7.77 26.36
CA SER A 156 -23.36 8.62 26.43
C SER A 156 -23.08 10.13 26.27
N LYS A 157 -21.80 10.57 26.17
CA LYS A 157 -21.35 11.96 25.90
C LYS A 157 -19.90 12.10 25.36
N SER A 158 -19.44 11.35 24.36
CA SER A 158 -18.01 11.34 23.97
C SER A 158 -17.66 12.02 22.62
N ASN A 159 -16.38 12.41 22.47
CA ASN A 159 -15.77 13.03 21.29
C ASN A 159 -15.63 11.98 20.17
N ILE A 160 -15.53 12.36 18.89
CA ILE A 160 -15.39 11.39 17.77
C ILE A 160 -14.14 10.50 17.90
N LYS A 161 -13.10 10.99 18.57
CA LYS A 161 -11.90 10.21 18.92
C LYS A 161 -12.16 9.07 19.90
N ASP A 162 -13.31 9.07 20.56
CA ASP A 162 -13.69 8.10 21.58
C ASP A 162 -14.72 7.08 21.07
N GLN A 163 -15.25 7.26 19.85
CA GLN A 163 -16.22 6.34 19.26
C GLN A 163 -15.51 5.11 18.68
N PHE A 164 -15.98 3.91 19.02
CA PHE A 164 -15.38 2.68 18.50
C PHE A 164 -15.62 2.57 16.99
N GLY A 165 -14.52 2.50 16.26
CA GLY A 165 -14.11 1.23 15.67
C GLY A 165 -14.46 1.00 14.22
N ARG A 166 -15.29 1.83 13.56
CA ARG A 166 -15.50 1.75 12.10
C ARG A 166 -15.85 3.11 11.52
N PHE A 167 -15.04 3.58 10.59
CA PHE A 167 -15.29 4.85 9.90
C PHE A 167 -14.53 4.92 8.60
N THR A 168 -14.99 5.80 7.71
CA THR A 168 -14.27 6.17 6.49
C THR A 168 -14.42 7.66 6.29
N ASP A 169 -13.30 8.37 6.39
CA ASP A 169 -13.25 9.80 6.16
C ASP A 169 -12.44 10.11 4.91
N LEU A 170 -12.94 11.03 4.09
CA LEU A 170 -12.17 11.71 3.06
C LEU A 170 -11.42 12.88 3.70
N ILE A 171 -10.13 12.99 3.41
CA ILE A 171 -9.27 14.07 3.87
C ILE A 171 -8.81 14.89 2.68
N ARG A 172 -8.91 16.22 2.80
CA ARG A 172 -8.15 17.17 1.99
C ARG A 172 -7.04 17.76 2.86
N TYR A 173 -5.79 17.68 2.40
CA TYR A 173 -4.64 18.26 3.07
C TYR A 173 -4.08 19.41 2.28
N GLN A 174 -3.95 20.57 2.93
CA GLN A 174 -3.29 21.75 2.36
C GLN A 174 -1.87 21.83 2.92
N LEU A 175 -0.88 21.75 2.03
CA LEU A 175 0.50 21.59 2.46
C LEU A 175 1.16 22.89 2.97
N GLU A 176 0.71 24.08 2.54
CA GLU A 176 1.33 25.35 2.95
C GLU A 176 1.05 25.71 4.41
N ASN A 177 -0.17 25.45 4.88
CA ASN A 177 -0.61 25.80 6.23
C ASN A 177 -0.80 24.57 7.12
N GLY A 178 -0.57 23.36 6.59
CA GLY A 178 -0.76 22.09 7.30
C GLY A 178 -2.22 21.82 7.71
N LYS A 179 -3.20 22.43 7.03
CA LYS A 179 -4.62 22.30 7.35
C LYS A 179 -5.14 20.95 6.84
N ILE A 180 -5.78 20.21 7.74
CA ILE A 180 -6.57 19.00 7.41
C ILE A 180 -8.04 19.37 7.44
N GLU A 181 -8.72 19.12 6.33
CA GLU A 181 -10.16 19.17 6.20
C GLU A 181 -10.70 17.75 6.03
N ARG A 182 -11.82 17.47 6.69
CA ARG A 182 -12.34 16.11 6.84
C ARG A 182 -13.84 16.05 6.56
N TRP A 183 -14.27 14.94 5.96
CA TRP A 183 -15.67 14.57 5.81
C TRP A 183 -15.88 13.08 6.02
N ARG A 184 -16.94 12.69 6.74
CA ARG A 184 -17.37 11.30 6.94
C ARG A 184 -18.21 10.83 5.76
N LEU A 185 -17.77 9.79 5.08
CA LEU A 185 -18.49 9.26 3.93
C LEU A 185 -19.74 8.48 4.35
N VAL A 186 -20.86 8.77 3.69
CA VAL A 186 -22.14 8.07 3.88
C VAL A 186 -22.77 7.69 2.53
N LEU A 187 -23.30 6.47 2.44
CA LEU A 187 -24.09 5.97 1.33
C LEU A 187 -25.49 6.57 1.39
N THR A 188 -25.86 7.32 0.35
CA THR A 188 -27.16 8.02 0.27
C THR A 188 -28.19 7.28 -0.58
N ASP A 189 -27.75 6.23 -1.27
CA ASP A 189 -28.54 5.33 -2.10
C ASP A 189 -29.33 4.29 -1.28
N THR A 190 -28.97 4.06 -0.01
CA THR A 190 -29.61 3.04 0.85
C THR A 190 -30.57 3.60 1.90
N SER A 191 -30.40 4.86 2.34
CA SER A 191 -31.25 5.47 3.37
C SER A 191 -31.28 7.01 3.28
N PRO A 192 -32.41 7.69 3.60
CA PRO A 192 -32.48 9.15 3.67
C PRO A 192 -31.55 9.78 4.72
N GLN A 193 -31.17 9.02 5.74
CA GLN A 193 -30.25 9.47 6.80
C GLN A 193 -28.77 9.20 6.44
N GLY A 194 -28.53 8.44 5.36
CA GLY A 194 -27.22 7.97 4.96
C GLY A 194 -26.69 6.83 5.85
N GLU A 195 -26.18 5.75 5.25
CA GLU A 195 -25.47 4.70 5.99
C GLU A 195 -23.96 4.96 5.96
N PRO A 196 -23.20 4.81 7.06
CA PRO A 196 -21.75 5.00 7.05
C PRO A 196 -21.06 4.09 6.02
N VAL A 197 -20.14 4.66 5.23
CA VAL A 197 -19.25 3.85 4.40
C VAL A 197 -18.29 3.11 5.32
N ILE A 198 -18.40 1.78 5.35
CA ILE A 198 -17.47 0.90 6.05
C ILE A 198 -16.74 0.06 5.01
N VAL A 199 -15.43 0.27 4.93
CA VAL A 199 -14.50 -0.47 4.07
C VAL A 199 -14.39 -1.91 4.57
N GLU A 200 -14.42 -2.85 3.65
CA GLU A 200 -14.32 -4.29 3.95
C GLU A 200 -12.89 -4.83 3.83
N GLN A 201 -12.05 -4.17 3.02
CA GLN A 201 -10.68 -4.60 2.74
C GLN A 201 -9.68 -3.43 2.94
N SER A 202 -9.29 -2.72 1.88
CA SER A 202 -8.34 -1.61 1.94
C SER A 202 -8.67 -0.53 0.91
N LEU A 203 -8.68 0.74 1.35
CA LEU A 203 -8.71 1.91 0.46
C LEU A 203 -7.30 2.27 0.00
N HIS A 204 -6.62 1.30 -0.60
CA HIS A 204 -5.22 1.42 -1.00
C HIS A 204 -4.99 2.55 -2.00
N GLN A 205 -5.93 2.75 -2.94
CA GLN A 205 -5.76 3.69 -4.04
C GLN A 205 -6.99 4.57 -4.28
N LEU A 206 -6.72 5.85 -4.57
CA LEU A 206 -7.69 6.82 -5.07
C LEU A 206 -7.40 7.18 -6.54
N ALA A 207 -8.41 7.72 -7.21
CA ALA A 207 -8.29 8.43 -8.48
C ALA A 207 -9.13 9.72 -8.45
N ILE A 208 -8.79 10.67 -9.31
CA ILE A 208 -9.52 11.94 -9.44
C ILE A 208 -9.87 12.20 -10.90
N THR A 209 -11.09 12.65 -11.13
CA THR A 209 -11.59 13.11 -12.43
C THR A 209 -11.96 14.59 -12.35
N GLU A 210 -12.41 15.20 -13.46
CA GLU A 210 -12.90 16.58 -13.48
C GLU A 210 -13.96 16.81 -12.40
N ASP A 211 -14.90 15.89 -12.22
CA ASP A 211 -16.06 16.08 -11.33
C ASP A 211 -16.11 15.13 -10.13
N PHE A 212 -15.30 14.08 -10.07
CA PHE A 212 -15.41 13.02 -9.06
C PHE A 212 -14.08 12.66 -8.41
N ILE A 213 -14.16 12.17 -7.17
CA ILE A 213 -13.09 11.44 -6.48
C ILE A 213 -13.57 9.99 -6.39
N VAL A 214 -12.71 9.07 -6.81
CA VAL A 214 -12.98 7.64 -6.87
C VAL A 214 -12.09 6.94 -5.85
N LEU A 215 -12.69 6.17 -4.96
CA LEU A 215 -11.99 5.40 -3.93
C LEU A 215 -12.25 3.92 -4.18
N ALA A 216 -11.21 3.10 -4.23
CA ALA A 216 -11.36 1.66 -4.44
C ALA A 216 -11.08 0.88 -3.16
N ASP A 217 -12.03 0.03 -2.76
CA ASP A 217 -11.85 -0.97 -1.71
C ASP A 217 -11.36 -2.27 -2.37
N ILE A 218 -10.05 -2.42 -2.37
CA ILE A 218 -9.32 -3.39 -3.19
C ILE A 218 -8.97 -4.66 -2.40
N ALA A 219 -8.59 -5.72 -3.10
CA ALA A 219 -8.37 -7.05 -2.54
C ALA A 219 -7.08 -7.22 -1.73
N PHE A 220 -6.68 -6.20 -0.97
CA PHE A 220 -5.53 -6.23 -0.06
C PHE A 220 -6.08 -6.34 1.36
N LYS A 221 -6.23 -7.57 1.84
CA LYS A 221 -6.84 -7.79 3.15
C LYS A 221 -5.76 -7.80 4.23
N MET A 222 -5.23 -6.62 4.54
CA MET A 222 -4.36 -6.45 5.70
C MET A 222 -5.18 -6.69 6.97
N GLU A 223 -4.85 -7.74 7.72
CA GLU A 223 -5.65 -8.14 8.86
C GLU A 223 -5.03 -7.72 10.19
N PHE A 224 -5.89 -7.32 11.15
CA PHE A 224 -5.42 -6.92 12.47
C PHE A 224 -4.75 -8.06 13.23
N SER A 225 -5.21 -9.30 13.11
CA SER A 225 -4.49 -10.42 13.72
C SER A 225 -3.15 -10.71 13.05
N GLN A 226 -2.85 -10.31 11.81
CA GLN A 226 -1.46 -10.28 11.31
C GLN A 226 -0.62 -9.21 12.04
N ILE A 227 -1.22 -8.06 12.37
CA ILE A 227 -0.59 -6.98 13.18
C ILE A 227 -0.37 -7.42 14.64
N PHE A 228 -1.30 -8.17 15.24
CA PHE A 228 -1.27 -8.61 16.65
C PHE A 228 -0.74 -10.04 16.87
N SER A 229 -0.63 -10.86 15.82
CA SER A 229 -0.10 -12.23 15.81
C SER A 229 1.27 -12.34 16.46
N PRO A 230 2.23 -11.43 16.17
CA PRO A 230 3.53 -11.45 16.83
C PRO A 230 3.46 -11.25 18.34
N PHE A 231 2.37 -10.70 18.87
CA PHE A 231 2.16 -10.51 20.31
C PHE A 231 1.46 -11.71 20.93
N LEU A 232 0.33 -12.16 20.35
CA LEU A 232 -0.39 -13.34 20.83
C LEU A 232 0.43 -14.62 20.70
N PHE A 233 1.38 -14.66 19.77
CA PHE A 233 2.07 -15.89 19.36
C PHE A 233 3.57 -15.70 19.14
N GLY A 234 4.15 -14.54 19.46
CA GLY A 234 5.61 -14.32 19.35
C GLY A 234 6.42 -15.28 20.22
N PHE A 235 5.86 -15.74 21.33
CA PHE A 235 6.45 -16.78 22.16
C PHE A 235 6.52 -18.14 21.46
N LEU A 236 5.74 -18.39 20.40
CA LEU A 236 5.84 -19.60 19.57
C LEU A 236 7.15 -19.69 18.78
N LYS A 237 7.93 -18.60 18.69
CA LYS A 237 9.28 -18.64 18.11
C LYS A 237 10.32 -19.25 19.06
N PHE A 238 9.98 -19.48 20.35
CA PHE A 238 10.89 -20.14 21.27
C PHE A 238 10.97 -21.65 21.01
N LYS A 239 12.20 -22.20 21.01
CA LYS A 239 12.48 -23.61 20.68
C LYS A 239 11.79 -24.63 21.59
N PHE A 240 11.30 -24.24 22.76
CA PHE A 240 10.62 -25.14 23.70
C PHE A 240 9.16 -25.44 23.31
N ILE A 241 8.60 -24.73 22.33
CA ILE A 241 7.22 -24.95 21.89
C ILE A 241 7.21 -25.91 20.71
N PRO A 242 6.48 -27.04 20.80
CA PRO A 242 6.45 -28.04 19.74
C PRO A 242 6.02 -27.45 18.40
N THR A 243 6.72 -27.80 17.32
CA THR A 243 6.42 -27.36 15.94
C THR A 243 4.97 -27.63 15.55
N ALA A 244 4.39 -28.74 16.02
CA ALA A 244 2.98 -29.08 15.78
C ALA A 244 2.00 -28.10 16.46
N LEU A 245 2.28 -27.67 17.69
CA LEU A 245 1.47 -26.68 18.40
C LEU A 245 1.63 -25.29 17.76
N ARG A 246 2.85 -24.93 17.36
CA ARG A 246 3.11 -23.71 16.58
C ARG A 246 2.33 -23.74 15.27
N ALA A 247 2.42 -24.82 14.51
CA ALA A 247 1.72 -24.99 13.24
C ALA A 247 0.20 -24.96 13.42
N TRP A 248 -0.35 -25.59 14.47
CA TRP A 248 -1.78 -25.56 14.76
C TRP A 248 -2.26 -24.15 15.08
N ILE A 249 -1.56 -23.43 15.97
CA ILE A 249 -1.92 -22.05 16.34
C ILE A 249 -1.76 -21.10 15.15
N TYR A 250 -0.65 -21.18 14.41
CA TYR A 250 -0.47 -20.42 13.16
C TYR A 250 -1.60 -20.74 12.17
N SER A 251 -1.92 -22.02 11.92
CA SER A 251 -2.99 -22.40 10.98
C SER A 251 -4.39 -21.95 11.41
N THR A 252 -4.63 -21.84 12.71
CA THR A 252 -5.95 -21.49 13.26
C THR A 252 -6.15 -19.98 13.28
N PHE A 253 -5.14 -19.22 13.70
CA PHE A 253 -5.26 -17.76 13.89
C PHE A 253 -4.70 -16.93 12.73
N LEU A 254 -3.86 -17.49 11.86
CA LEU A 254 -3.42 -16.90 10.58
C LEU A 254 -4.04 -17.65 9.38
N SER A 255 -5.19 -18.29 9.60
CA SER A 255 -5.97 -18.90 8.51
C SER A 255 -6.30 -17.80 7.49
N GLY A 256 -5.97 -18.04 6.22
CA GLY A 256 -6.09 -17.05 5.16
C GLY A 256 -7.52 -16.55 5.04
N ILE A 257 -7.73 -15.26 5.33
CA ILE A 257 -9.03 -14.65 5.08
C ILE A 257 -9.02 -14.20 3.63
N SER A 258 -9.77 -14.92 2.82
CA SER A 258 -9.88 -14.60 1.40
C SER A 258 -10.42 -13.17 1.21
N PRO A 259 -9.80 -12.33 0.38
CA PRO A 259 -10.39 -11.08 -0.10
C PRO A 259 -11.75 -11.34 -0.77
N LEU A 260 -12.57 -10.31 -0.90
CA LEU A 260 -13.83 -10.39 -1.63
C LEU A 260 -13.57 -10.77 -3.10
N PRO A 261 -14.41 -11.61 -3.73
CA PRO A 261 -14.24 -11.99 -5.14
C PRO A 261 -14.64 -10.90 -6.14
N TYR A 262 -15.01 -9.71 -5.64
CA TYR A 262 -15.45 -8.55 -6.39
C TYR A 262 -14.80 -7.28 -5.83
N GLY A 263 -14.75 -6.23 -6.65
CA GLY A 263 -14.24 -4.92 -6.25
C GLY A 263 -15.37 -3.99 -5.83
N ILE A 264 -15.12 -3.12 -4.85
CA ILE A 264 -16.07 -2.06 -4.47
C ILE A 264 -15.43 -0.71 -4.79
N ILE A 265 -16.16 0.15 -5.49
CA ILE A 265 -15.78 1.52 -5.78
C ILE A 265 -16.74 2.47 -5.07
N TYR A 266 -16.20 3.48 -4.41
CA TYR A 266 -16.96 4.61 -3.89
C TYR A 266 -16.70 5.86 -4.72
N ILE A 267 -17.77 6.57 -5.08
CA ILE A 267 -17.73 7.78 -5.90
C ILE A 267 -18.22 8.95 -5.05
N VAL A 268 -17.40 9.98 -4.94
CA VAL A 268 -17.72 11.24 -4.28
C VAL A 268 -17.72 12.36 -5.33
N LYS A 269 -18.77 13.16 -5.36
CA LYS A 269 -18.84 14.32 -6.27
C LYS A 269 -18.04 15.48 -5.69
N ARG A 270 -17.13 16.04 -6.49
CA ARG A 270 -16.24 17.12 -6.03
C ARG A 270 -16.99 18.39 -5.65
N SER A 271 -18.05 18.74 -6.39
CA SER A 271 -18.90 19.89 -6.07
C SER A 271 -19.58 19.80 -4.70
N ASP A 272 -19.65 18.61 -4.11
CA ASP A 272 -20.26 18.43 -2.80
C ASP A 272 -19.30 18.87 -1.67
N LEU A 273 -17.99 18.92 -1.92
CA LEU A 273 -17.01 19.46 -0.96
C LEU A 273 -17.26 20.94 -0.63
N ASP A 274 -17.84 21.70 -1.58
CA ASP A 274 -18.21 23.11 -1.38
C ASP A 274 -19.58 23.25 -0.71
N LYS A 275 -20.45 22.23 -0.82
CA LYS A 275 -21.80 22.23 -0.24
C LYS A 275 -21.81 21.79 1.22
N TYR A 276 -20.94 20.85 1.57
CA TYR A 276 -20.84 20.28 2.91
C TYR A 276 -19.59 20.83 3.61
N PRO A 277 -19.71 21.61 4.71
CA PRO A 277 -18.56 22.22 5.35
C PRO A 277 -17.61 21.17 5.93
N SER A 278 -16.30 21.31 5.73
CA SER A 278 -15.32 20.42 6.36
C SER A 278 -15.34 20.51 7.89
N CYS A 279 -14.94 19.44 8.57
CA CYS A 279 -14.73 19.44 10.02
C CYS A 279 -13.27 19.09 10.38
N THR A 280 -12.95 19.18 11.67
CA THR A 280 -11.72 18.67 12.28
C THR A 280 -11.99 17.41 13.11
N THR A 281 -10.94 16.75 13.63
CA THR A 281 -11.09 15.57 14.52
C THR A 281 -11.63 15.89 15.91
N SER A 282 -11.87 17.16 16.23
CA SER A 282 -12.40 17.59 17.53
C SER A 282 -13.87 17.97 17.46
N GLU A 283 -14.45 17.97 16.25
CA GLU A 283 -15.81 18.38 15.96
C GLU A 283 -16.65 17.15 15.57
N GLN A 284 -17.97 17.31 15.54
CA GLN A 284 -18.83 16.28 14.96
C GLN A 284 -18.54 16.16 13.46
N PRO A 285 -18.47 14.94 12.93
CA PRO A 285 -18.09 14.73 11.55
C PRO A 285 -19.17 15.26 10.60
N THR A 286 -18.77 16.04 9.61
CA THR A 286 -19.68 16.41 8.52
C THR A 286 -19.89 15.20 7.62
N LEU A 287 -21.15 14.85 7.38
CA LEU A 287 -21.51 13.75 6.48
C LEU A 287 -21.42 14.20 5.03
N LEU A 288 -20.66 13.47 4.21
CA LEU A 288 -20.49 13.69 2.78
C LEU A 288 -21.06 12.50 1.99
N PRO A 289 -21.99 12.75 1.05
CA PRO A 289 -22.54 11.70 0.21
C PRO A 289 -21.48 11.00 -0.64
N ALA A 290 -21.52 9.67 -0.61
CA ALA A 290 -20.81 8.79 -1.52
C ALA A 290 -21.79 7.81 -2.15
N LYS A 291 -21.45 7.29 -3.33
CA LYS A 291 -22.21 6.23 -4.02
C LYS A 291 -21.34 5.01 -4.20
N ARG A 292 -21.95 3.82 -4.17
CA ARG A 292 -21.23 2.54 -4.27
C ARG A 292 -21.47 1.87 -5.61
N VAL A 293 -20.40 1.36 -6.22
CA VAL A 293 -20.42 0.51 -7.41
C VAL A 293 -19.71 -0.80 -7.09
N ILE A 294 -20.29 -1.93 -7.52
CA ILE A 294 -19.66 -3.25 -7.37
C ILE A 294 -19.15 -3.69 -8.75
N LEU A 295 -17.84 -3.91 -8.87
CA LEU A 295 -17.23 -4.49 -10.06
C LEU A 295 -17.29 -6.02 -9.98
N PRO A 296 -17.45 -6.74 -11.10
CA PRO A 296 -17.63 -8.19 -11.10
C PRO A 296 -16.39 -8.99 -10.67
N ARG A 297 -15.23 -8.34 -10.53
CA ARG A 297 -13.94 -8.95 -10.20
C ARG A 297 -13.17 -8.07 -9.22
N GLU A 298 -12.29 -8.70 -8.45
CA GLU A 298 -11.39 -8.04 -7.51
C GLU A 298 -10.47 -7.02 -8.18
N ILE A 299 -10.11 -5.96 -7.48
CA ILE A 299 -9.22 -4.91 -7.97
C ILE A 299 -7.85 -5.12 -7.35
N SER A 300 -6.79 -5.07 -8.16
CA SER A 300 -5.42 -4.87 -7.67
C SER A 300 -5.08 -3.37 -7.72
N HIS A 301 -5.08 -2.79 -8.90
CA HIS A 301 -4.83 -1.37 -9.14
C HIS A 301 -5.75 -0.85 -10.23
N PHE A 302 -5.93 0.47 -10.29
CA PHE A 302 -6.76 1.10 -11.32
C PHE A 302 -6.29 2.50 -11.69
N ALA A 303 -6.71 2.97 -12.86
CA ALA A 303 -6.58 4.36 -13.30
C ALA A 303 -7.96 4.87 -13.75
N ALA A 304 -8.23 6.17 -13.59
CA ALA A 304 -9.50 6.79 -14.00
C ALA A 304 -9.22 7.96 -14.94
N ASP A 305 -9.78 7.93 -16.15
CA ASP A 305 -9.63 9.04 -17.10
C ASP A 305 -10.04 10.35 -16.40
N TYR A 306 -9.21 11.39 -16.52
CA TYR A 306 -9.51 12.68 -15.89
C TYR A 306 -10.78 13.29 -16.49
N ALA A 307 -10.90 13.28 -17.81
CA ALA A 307 -12.11 13.76 -18.48
C ALA A 307 -13.26 12.78 -18.32
N ASN A 308 -14.38 13.26 -17.79
CA ASN A 308 -15.58 12.44 -17.55
C ASN A 308 -16.83 13.06 -18.22
N PRO A 309 -16.85 13.21 -19.56
CA PRO A 309 -17.93 13.89 -20.27
C PRO A 309 -19.29 13.27 -19.96
N ASN A 310 -20.32 14.12 -19.84
CA ASN A 310 -21.67 13.70 -19.43
C ASN A 310 -21.73 12.98 -18.08
N GLY A 311 -20.78 13.25 -17.17
CA GLY A 311 -20.70 12.62 -15.86
C GLY A 311 -20.28 11.14 -15.90
N LYS A 312 -19.69 10.67 -17.01
CA LYS A 312 -19.30 9.26 -17.19
C LYS A 312 -17.83 9.06 -16.83
N ILE A 313 -17.58 8.28 -15.79
CA ILE A 313 -16.25 7.93 -15.31
C ILE A 313 -15.77 6.70 -16.09
N THR A 314 -14.59 6.79 -16.73
CA THR A 314 -13.94 5.63 -17.37
C THR A 314 -12.84 5.12 -16.45
N LEU A 315 -12.96 3.87 -15.99
CA LEU A 315 -11.96 3.19 -15.16
C LEU A 315 -11.24 2.11 -15.95
N HIS A 316 -9.91 2.07 -15.84
CA HIS A 316 -9.04 1.01 -16.33
C HIS A 316 -8.49 0.24 -15.12
N VAL A 317 -8.70 -1.07 -15.06
CA VAL A 317 -8.51 -1.87 -13.84
C VAL A 317 -7.63 -3.09 -14.15
N GLY A 318 -6.62 -3.32 -13.33
CA GLY A 318 -5.93 -4.60 -13.25
C GLY A 318 -6.63 -5.50 -12.23
N HIS A 319 -7.24 -6.58 -12.71
CA HIS A 319 -7.83 -7.62 -11.87
C HIS A 319 -6.80 -8.71 -11.61
N SER A 320 -6.47 -8.93 -10.34
CA SER A 320 -5.54 -9.97 -9.92
C SER A 320 -6.12 -11.39 -10.00
N ASN A 321 -7.41 -11.53 -9.69
CA ASN A 321 -8.17 -12.77 -9.49
C ASN A 321 -7.46 -13.80 -8.58
N GLY A 322 -7.98 -14.02 -7.37
CA GLY A 322 -7.50 -15.10 -6.50
C GLY A 322 -6.07 -14.89 -5.99
N TRP A 323 -5.70 -13.64 -5.74
CA TRP A 323 -4.37 -13.27 -5.27
C TRP A 323 -4.45 -12.08 -4.29
N ASP A 324 -3.70 -12.15 -3.19
CA ASP A 324 -3.54 -11.07 -2.22
C ASP A 324 -2.04 -10.79 -2.06
N VAL A 325 -1.60 -9.60 -2.45
CA VAL A 325 -0.18 -9.21 -2.41
C VAL A 325 0.35 -9.03 -0.97
N THR A 326 -0.55 -8.89 0.00
CA THR A 326 -0.18 -8.67 1.41
C THR A 326 0.17 -9.97 2.14
N GLU A 327 -0.10 -11.11 1.52
CA GLU A 327 0.23 -12.43 2.03
C GLU A 327 1.68 -12.81 1.71
N CYS A 328 2.42 -13.23 2.75
CA CYS A 328 3.79 -13.70 2.62
C CYS A 328 3.89 -15.20 2.94
N LEU A 329 4.89 -15.85 2.33
CA LEU A 329 5.34 -17.17 2.71
C LEU A 329 5.94 -17.14 4.12
N THR A 330 5.67 -18.21 4.88
CA THR A 330 6.17 -18.40 6.24
C THR A 330 6.97 -19.69 6.33
N ALA A 331 7.84 -19.78 7.34
CA ALA A 331 8.57 -21.02 7.65
C ALA A 331 7.67 -22.24 7.95
N CYS A 332 6.38 -22.02 8.20
CA CYS A 332 5.41 -23.09 8.48
C CYS A 332 4.65 -23.55 7.23
N ASP A 333 4.82 -22.88 6.09
CA ASP A 333 4.11 -23.21 4.87
C ASP A 333 4.59 -24.51 4.24
N ARG A 334 3.64 -25.23 3.64
CA ARG A 334 3.87 -26.52 2.98
C ARG A 334 3.65 -26.38 1.49
N ALA A 335 4.50 -27.05 0.71
CA ALA A 335 4.27 -27.23 -0.71
C ALA A 335 3.06 -28.16 -0.97
N ILE A 336 2.41 -27.97 -2.10
CA ILE A 336 1.27 -28.80 -2.53
C ILE A 336 1.81 -30.16 -3.00
N PRO A 337 1.33 -31.30 -2.46
CA PRO A 337 1.91 -32.61 -2.76
C PRO A 337 1.94 -33.02 -4.23
N SER A 338 0.94 -32.62 -5.01
CA SER A 338 0.75 -33.03 -6.42
C SER A 338 1.29 -32.04 -7.45
N LYS A 339 1.95 -30.96 -7.02
CA LYS A 339 2.42 -29.88 -7.90
C LYS A 339 3.95 -29.78 -7.90
N PRO A 340 4.55 -29.25 -8.99
CA PRO A 340 6.00 -29.13 -9.11
C PRO A 340 6.66 -28.47 -7.90
N ARG A 341 7.78 -29.08 -7.45
CA ARG A 341 8.67 -28.51 -6.43
C ARG A 341 10.00 -28.25 -7.11
N PHE A 342 10.45 -27.01 -7.11
CA PHE A 342 11.73 -26.63 -7.70
C PHE A 342 12.87 -26.68 -6.66
N ARG A 343 12.61 -26.36 -5.38
CA ARG A 343 13.57 -26.59 -4.28
C ARG A 343 13.16 -27.74 -3.35
N LEU A 344 14.04 -28.73 -3.23
CA LEU A 344 13.96 -29.88 -2.33
C LEU A 344 14.49 -29.47 -0.94
N ASP A 345 13.79 -28.65 -0.17
CA ASP A 345 14.11 -28.50 1.25
C ASP A 345 13.24 -29.44 2.11
N PRO A 346 13.82 -30.46 2.77
CA PRO A 346 13.12 -31.30 3.73
C PRO A 346 12.67 -30.55 5.00
N GLU A 347 13.30 -29.40 5.32
CA GLU A 347 13.10 -28.65 6.58
C GLU A 347 12.14 -27.45 6.45
N GLY A 348 11.60 -27.20 5.25
CA GLY A 348 10.65 -26.11 4.99
C GLY A 348 11.27 -24.95 4.20
N ARG A 349 10.44 -24.10 3.59
CA ARG A 349 10.85 -23.00 2.68
C ARG A 349 11.40 -21.79 3.45
N LEU A 350 12.43 -21.99 4.27
CA LEU A 350 13.04 -20.94 5.09
C LEU A 350 13.70 -19.85 4.25
N ASP A 351 14.18 -20.20 3.05
CA ASP A 351 14.79 -19.30 2.08
C ASP A 351 13.78 -18.31 1.46
N LEU A 352 12.49 -18.69 1.40
CA LEU A 352 11.42 -17.85 0.87
C LEU A 352 10.60 -17.15 1.97
N GLU A 353 10.97 -17.26 3.24
CA GLU A 353 10.23 -16.62 4.34
C GLU A 353 10.15 -15.10 4.13
N GLY A 354 8.93 -14.57 4.08
CA GLY A 354 8.65 -13.16 3.83
C GLY A 354 8.38 -12.81 2.36
N MET A 355 8.66 -13.71 1.41
CA MET A 355 8.35 -13.49 -0.01
C MET A 355 6.83 -13.49 -0.23
N MET A 356 6.32 -12.61 -1.10
CA MET A 356 4.89 -12.55 -1.44
C MET A 356 4.43 -13.85 -2.09
N VAL A 357 3.19 -14.25 -1.80
CA VAL A 357 2.60 -15.44 -2.41
C VAL A 357 2.30 -15.22 -3.89
N GLY A 358 2.28 -16.29 -4.68
CA GLY A 358 1.96 -16.25 -6.11
C GLY A 358 0.46 -16.23 -6.39
N THR A 359 0.07 -15.78 -7.58
CA THR A 359 -1.34 -15.83 -8.01
C THR A 359 -1.84 -17.27 -8.12
N THR A 360 -3.12 -17.46 -7.80
CA THR A 360 -3.78 -18.74 -8.02
C THR A 360 -4.74 -18.73 -9.20
N ASP A 361 -4.86 -17.65 -9.97
CA ASP A 361 -5.71 -17.57 -11.17
C ASP A 361 -5.10 -16.62 -12.22
N LEU A 362 -5.68 -16.62 -13.42
CA LEU A 362 -5.29 -15.69 -14.48
C LEU A 362 -5.90 -14.30 -14.22
N GLY A 363 -5.05 -13.28 -14.23
CA GLY A 363 -5.47 -11.88 -14.11
C GLY A 363 -6.19 -11.39 -15.37
N SER A 364 -6.83 -10.21 -15.27
CA SER A 364 -7.53 -9.60 -16.41
C SER A 364 -7.43 -8.08 -16.37
N PHE A 365 -7.40 -7.44 -17.53
CA PHE A 365 -7.65 -6.01 -17.66
C PHE A 365 -9.14 -5.75 -17.81
N GLY A 366 -9.64 -4.74 -17.11
CA GLY A 366 -11.02 -4.29 -17.19
C GLY A 366 -11.11 -2.82 -17.58
N LYS A 367 -12.04 -2.50 -18.48
CA LYS A 367 -12.42 -1.12 -18.78
C LYS A 367 -13.89 -0.95 -18.48
N TYR A 368 -14.22 -0.01 -17.59
CA TYR A 368 -15.58 0.23 -17.13
C TYR A 368 -15.98 1.67 -17.41
N VAL A 369 -17.20 1.86 -17.94
CA VAL A 369 -17.84 3.18 -18.05
C VAL A 369 -18.96 3.22 -17.02
N ILE A 370 -18.84 4.13 -16.06
CA ILE A 370 -19.73 4.24 -14.91
C ILE A 370 -20.39 5.61 -14.94
N ASP A 371 -21.71 5.65 -14.80
CA ASP A 371 -22.42 6.89 -14.56
C ASP A 371 -22.14 7.38 -13.12
N GLY A 372 -21.42 8.49 -12.96
CA GLY A 372 -21.06 9.04 -11.65
C GLY A 372 -22.26 9.57 -10.85
N GLU A 373 -23.40 9.83 -11.51
CA GLU A 373 -24.63 10.28 -10.85
C GLU A 373 -25.51 9.13 -10.35
N THR A 374 -25.53 8.01 -11.06
CA THR A 374 -26.38 6.86 -10.68
C THR A 374 -25.59 5.68 -10.11
N ALA A 375 -24.27 5.72 -10.19
CA ALA A 375 -23.36 4.64 -9.80
C ALA A 375 -23.67 3.30 -10.52
N LYS A 376 -24.11 3.39 -11.78
CA LYS A 376 -24.38 2.23 -12.63
C LYS A 376 -23.26 2.04 -13.65
N ILE A 377 -22.83 0.79 -13.80
CA ILE A 377 -21.95 0.37 -14.90
C ILE A 377 -22.79 0.33 -16.17
N GLU A 378 -22.49 1.21 -17.13
CA GLU A 378 -23.20 1.26 -18.42
C GLU A 378 -22.61 0.29 -19.43
N HIS A 379 -21.28 0.21 -19.44
CA HIS A 379 -20.53 -0.65 -20.33
C HIS A 379 -19.28 -1.14 -19.61
N HIS A 380 -18.88 -2.38 -19.88
CA HIS A 380 -17.57 -2.85 -19.49
C HIS A 380 -17.01 -3.85 -20.50
N GLN A 381 -15.69 -3.90 -20.56
CA GLN A 381 -14.93 -4.87 -21.35
C GLN A 381 -13.87 -5.50 -20.47
N LEU A 382 -13.71 -6.82 -20.59
CA LEU A 382 -12.65 -7.58 -19.92
C LEU A 382 -11.74 -8.19 -20.98
N PHE A 383 -10.44 -8.20 -20.71
CA PHE A 383 -9.43 -8.83 -21.54
C PHE A 383 -8.43 -9.59 -20.67
N HIS A 384 -8.03 -10.78 -21.09
CA HIS A 384 -6.97 -11.55 -20.45
C HIS A 384 -6.19 -12.33 -21.52
N ASP A 385 -4.93 -12.64 -21.23
CA ASP A 385 -4.07 -13.41 -22.12
C ASP A 385 -3.22 -14.36 -21.27
N SER A 386 -3.41 -15.66 -21.46
CA SER A 386 -2.72 -16.70 -20.70
C SER A 386 -1.20 -16.70 -20.86
N ARG A 387 -0.66 -15.91 -21.80
CA ARG A 387 0.78 -15.72 -21.96
C ARG A 387 1.34 -14.61 -21.08
N PHE A 388 0.52 -13.64 -20.67
CA PHE A 388 1.02 -12.34 -20.19
C PHE A 388 0.31 -11.78 -18.95
N THR A 389 -0.90 -12.23 -18.58
CA THR A 389 -1.70 -11.59 -17.53
C THR A 389 -1.66 -12.29 -16.17
N TRP A 390 -0.55 -12.95 -15.84
CA TRP A 390 -0.34 -13.62 -14.55
C TRP A 390 0.19 -12.65 -13.50
N SER A 391 -0.57 -12.43 -12.42
CA SER A 391 -0.23 -11.53 -11.31
C SER A 391 0.03 -10.09 -11.80
N LEU A 392 -0.94 -9.18 -11.69
CA LEU A 392 -0.84 -7.79 -12.19
C LEU A 392 -0.62 -6.76 -11.06
N PRO A 393 0.58 -6.69 -10.46
CA PRO A 393 0.89 -5.89 -9.27
C PRO A 393 1.12 -4.40 -9.52
N LEU A 394 1.77 -4.04 -10.63
CA LEU A 394 2.39 -2.72 -10.81
C LEU A 394 2.12 -2.23 -12.21
N TYR A 395 1.83 -0.94 -12.32
CA TYR A 395 1.60 -0.27 -13.59
C TYR A 395 2.17 1.14 -13.59
N THR A 396 2.39 1.67 -14.79
CA THR A 396 2.74 3.07 -15.03
C THR A 396 2.08 3.55 -16.32
N ASN A 397 2.05 4.86 -16.51
CA ASN A 397 1.60 5.53 -17.73
C ASN A 397 2.20 6.94 -17.76
N ARG A 398 2.07 7.62 -18.89
CA ARG A 398 2.59 8.98 -19.05
C ARG A 398 1.94 9.96 -18.06
N GLU A 399 0.65 9.83 -17.85
CA GLU A 399 -0.15 10.78 -17.09
C GLU A 399 0.13 10.70 -15.58
N LEU A 400 0.65 9.57 -15.07
CA LEU A 400 1.19 9.42 -13.71
C LEU A 400 2.48 10.21 -13.48
N ALA A 401 3.24 10.51 -14.55
CA ALA A 401 4.46 11.31 -14.50
C ALA A 401 4.20 12.81 -14.71
N CYS A 402 2.94 13.25 -14.81
CA CYS A 402 2.65 14.60 -15.25
C CYS A 402 2.93 15.68 -14.19
N GLU A 403 3.99 16.43 -14.47
CA GLU A 403 4.46 17.65 -13.82
C GLU A 403 3.67 18.89 -14.22
N ASP A 404 3.00 18.85 -15.36
CA ASP A 404 2.61 20.06 -16.06
C ASP A 404 1.09 20.17 -16.20
N THR A 405 0.55 21.28 -15.70
CA THR A 405 -0.80 21.79 -16.01
C THR A 405 -1.12 21.80 -17.51
N LYS A 406 -0.09 21.72 -18.38
CA LYS A 406 -0.19 21.71 -19.83
C LYS A 406 -0.30 20.32 -20.48
N GLU A 407 -0.33 19.20 -19.73
CA GLU A 407 -0.57 17.90 -20.35
C GLU A 407 -1.95 17.90 -21.06
N PRO A 408 -1.99 17.81 -22.40
CA PRO A 408 -3.24 17.93 -23.13
C PRO A 408 -4.11 16.70 -22.97
N GLU A 409 -3.53 15.52 -22.74
CA GLU A 409 -4.27 14.28 -22.63
C GLU A 409 -5.01 14.21 -21.29
N THR A 410 -6.27 13.82 -21.37
CA THR A 410 -7.16 13.63 -20.20
C THR A 410 -7.66 12.19 -20.11
N LYS A 411 -7.15 11.30 -20.96
CA LYS A 411 -7.55 9.91 -21.08
C LYS A 411 -6.31 9.06 -21.29
N PHE A 412 -6.25 7.90 -20.63
CA PHE A 412 -5.15 6.98 -20.82
C PHE A 412 -5.33 6.22 -22.13
N LYS A 413 -4.43 6.38 -23.09
CA LYS A 413 -4.41 5.58 -24.33
C LYS A 413 -3.58 4.31 -24.16
N ASN A 414 -2.48 4.40 -23.42
CA ASN A 414 -1.54 3.33 -23.18
C ASN A 414 -1.26 3.19 -21.68
N ILE A 415 -1.33 1.97 -21.17
CA ILE A 415 -0.93 1.65 -19.78
C ILE A 415 0.07 0.51 -19.80
N TYR A 416 1.18 0.69 -19.10
CA TYR A 416 2.24 -0.30 -19.02
C TYR A 416 2.10 -1.07 -17.72
N TRP A 417 2.15 -2.40 -17.79
CA TRP A 417 2.07 -3.27 -16.62
C TRP A 417 3.29 -4.15 -16.52
N ILE A 418 3.71 -4.42 -15.29
CA ILE A 418 4.55 -5.56 -14.96
C ILE A 418 3.65 -6.66 -14.45
N ALA A 419 3.67 -7.81 -15.11
CA ALA A 419 3.03 -9.03 -14.66
C ALA A 419 4.10 -9.94 -14.03
N TRP A 420 3.97 -10.32 -12.75
CA TRP A 420 5.00 -11.11 -12.03
C TRP A 420 5.06 -12.59 -12.43
N GLY A 421 4.18 -13.04 -13.32
CA GLY A 421 4.19 -14.41 -13.80
C GLY A 421 3.51 -15.36 -12.82
N PHE A 422 3.84 -16.65 -12.95
CA PHE A 422 3.26 -17.74 -12.18
C PHE A 422 4.31 -18.77 -11.80
N THR A 423 4.31 -19.23 -10.55
CA THR A 423 5.14 -20.35 -10.08
C THR A 423 4.50 -21.05 -8.89
N TRP A 424 4.54 -22.38 -8.89
CA TRP A 424 4.14 -23.20 -7.74
C TRP A 424 5.04 -23.03 -6.51
N GLU A 425 6.23 -22.42 -6.68
CA GLU A 425 7.11 -22.08 -5.55
C GLU A 425 6.56 -20.99 -4.64
N LEU A 426 5.68 -20.13 -5.15
CA LEU A 426 5.11 -19.05 -4.36
C LEU A 426 3.70 -19.37 -3.86
N ILE A 427 3.17 -20.56 -4.13
CA ILE A 427 1.81 -20.95 -3.73
C ILE A 427 1.88 -22.04 -2.66
N PRO A 428 1.74 -21.68 -1.37
CA PRO A 428 1.69 -22.66 -0.30
C PRO A 428 0.31 -23.33 -0.24
N GLN A 429 0.25 -24.51 0.38
CA GLN A 429 -0.98 -25.29 0.48
C GLN A 429 -2.14 -24.49 1.08
N ARG A 430 -1.90 -23.65 2.09
CA ARG A 430 -2.94 -22.82 2.71
C ARG A 430 -3.61 -21.86 1.71
N ILE A 431 -2.84 -21.27 0.80
CA ILE A 431 -3.33 -20.33 -0.22
C ILE A 431 -4.10 -21.11 -1.27
N TYR A 432 -3.54 -22.23 -1.76
CA TYR A 432 -4.24 -23.12 -2.69
C TYR A 432 -5.62 -23.55 -2.17
N GLU A 433 -5.68 -24.05 -0.93
CA GLU A 433 -6.94 -24.50 -0.32
C GLU A 433 -7.94 -23.36 -0.09
N THR A 434 -7.46 -22.13 0.14
CA THR A 434 -8.31 -20.94 0.29
C THR A 434 -8.94 -20.53 -1.03
N TYR A 435 -8.18 -20.62 -2.14
CA TYR A 435 -8.60 -20.11 -3.45
C TYR A 435 -9.16 -21.17 -4.40
N LYS A 436 -9.02 -22.47 -4.11
CA LYS A 436 -9.45 -23.57 -4.99
C LYS A 436 -10.92 -23.52 -5.38
N SER A 437 -11.79 -23.13 -4.45
CA SER A 437 -13.24 -23.09 -4.66
C SER A 437 -13.75 -21.67 -4.79
N ARG A 438 -12.89 -20.72 -5.16
CA ARG A 438 -13.28 -19.31 -5.34
C ARG A 438 -14.25 -19.19 -6.50
N GLU A 439 -15.25 -18.33 -6.34
CA GLU A 439 -16.17 -17.96 -7.40
C GLU A 439 -15.47 -17.04 -8.42
N CYS A 440 -16.05 -16.89 -9.62
CA CYS A 440 -15.58 -15.95 -10.64
C CYS A 440 -14.15 -16.17 -11.18
N ARG A 441 -13.61 -17.40 -11.11
CA ARG A 441 -12.30 -17.72 -11.68
C ARG A 441 -12.26 -17.54 -13.20
N VAL A 442 -11.12 -17.12 -13.74
CA VAL A 442 -10.89 -17.09 -15.19
C VAL A 442 -10.60 -18.50 -15.68
N ILE A 443 -9.77 -19.24 -14.94
CA ILE A 443 -9.50 -20.66 -15.21
C ILE A 443 -9.72 -21.52 -13.97
N PRO A 444 -10.17 -22.78 -14.13
CA PRO A 444 -10.19 -23.76 -13.05
C PRO A 444 -8.82 -23.90 -12.40
N ILE A 445 -8.76 -24.12 -11.08
CA ILE A 445 -7.48 -24.22 -10.37
C ILE A 445 -6.69 -25.47 -10.79
N GLU A 446 -7.40 -26.49 -11.27
CA GLU A 446 -6.85 -27.73 -11.82
C GLU A 446 -6.10 -27.49 -13.13
N ASP A 447 -6.53 -26.50 -13.91
CA ASP A 447 -6.00 -26.12 -15.22
C ASP A 447 -4.84 -25.09 -15.13
N LEU A 448 -4.41 -24.75 -13.90
CA LEU A 448 -3.23 -23.91 -13.71
C LEU A 448 -1.99 -24.54 -14.37
N PRO A 449 -1.08 -23.72 -14.93
CA PRO A 449 0.10 -24.20 -15.63
C PRO A 449 0.95 -25.14 -14.77
N ASN A 450 1.54 -26.16 -15.40
CA ASN A 450 2.57 -26.97 -14.74
C ASN A 450 3.95 -26.29 -14.81
N GLU A 451 4.18 -25.48 -15.83
CA GLU A 451 5.42 -24.74 -16.03
C GLU A 451 5.30 -23.31 -15.50
N ASN A 452 6.42 -22.78 -15.01
CA ASN A 452 6.48 -21.39 -14.57
C ASN A 452 6.19 -20.46 -15.75
N GLN A 453 5.40 -19.41 -15.50
CA GLN A 453 5.13 -18.36 -16.48
C GLN A 453 6.05 -17.18 -16.20
N PRO A 454 6.69 -16.60 -17.23
CA PRO A 454 7.69 -15.57 -17.04
C PRO A 454 7.08 -14.26 -16.54
N LEU A 455 7.90 -13.49 -15.84
CA LEU A 455 7.61 -12.10 -15.57
C LEU A 455 7.58 -11.35 -16.92
N THR A 456 6.57 -10.51 -17.12
CA THR A 456 6.33 -9.83 -18.40
C THR A 456 6.12 -8.33 -18.21
N LEU A 457 6.83 -7.51 -18.97
CA LEU A 457 6.47 -6.11 -19.24
C LEU A 457 5.49 -6.08 -20.41
N LEU A 458 4.36 -5.40 -20.29
CA LEU A 458 3.38 -5.29 -21.36
C LEU A 458 2.87 -3.85 -21.51
N ARG A 459 2.49 -3.49 -22.75
CA ARG A 459 1.76 -2.26 -23.07
C ARG A 459 0.32 -2.60 -23.46
N LEU A 460 -0.63 -2.14 -22.67
CA LEU A 460 -2.06 -2.25 -22.94
C LEU A 460 -2.54 -1.03 -23.73
N ASP A 461 -3.10 -1.29 -24.92
CA ASP A 461 -3.94 -0.32 -25.64
C ASP A 461 -5.33 -0.33 -25.00
N THR A 462 -5.71 0.79 -24.39
CA THR A 462 -6.97 0.91 -23.65
C THR A 462 -8.18 1.13 -24.55
N GLN A 463 -7.97 1.52 -25.81
CA GLN A 463 -9.06 1.74 -26.77
C GLN A 463 -9.54 0.41 -27.32
N ASN A 464 -8.59 -0.40 -27.80
CA ASN A 464 -8.87 -1.72 -28.36
C ASN A 464 -8.95 -2.81 -27.30
N MET A 465 -8.47 -2.54 -26.08
CA MET A 465 -8.34 -3.50 -24.97
C MET A 465 -7.55 -4.74 -25.42
N SER A 466 -6.33 -4.49 -25.90
CA SER A 466 -5.40 -5.50 -26.40
C SER A 466 -3.97 -5.19 -25.99
N ILE A 467 -3.12 -6.21 -25.92
CA ILE A 467 -1.68 -6.03 -25.70
C ILE A 467 -1.04 -5.57 -27.00
N ALA A 468 -0.56 -4.33 -27.02
CA ALA A 468 0.09 -3.71 -28.16
C ALA A 468 1.57 -4.08 -28.27
N ASP A 469 2.23 -4.38 -27.14
CA ASP A 469 3.60 -4.87 -27.10
C ASP A 469 3.89 -5.61 -25.77
N SER A 470 4.89 -6.50 -25.75
CA SER A 470 5.28 -7.26 -24.57
C SER A 470 6.74 -7.69 -24.60
N PHE A 471 7.40 -7.71 -23.44
CA PHE A 471 8.74 -8.22 -23.23
C PHE A 471 8.74 -9.20 -22.04
N GLN A 472 9.12 -10.45 -22.29
CA GLN A 472 9.25 -11.48 -21.24
C GLN A 472 10.68 -11.48 -20.70
N PHE A 473 10.82 -11.35 -19.39
CA PHE A 473 12.13 -11.37 -18.75
C PHE A 473 12.68 -12.79 -18.69
N PRO A 474 14.01 -12.98 -18.74
CA PRO A 474 14.62 -14.30 -18.61
C PRO A 474 14.32 -14.93 -17.24
N HIS A 475 14.43 -16.25 -17.16
CA HIS A 475 14.30 -16.96 -15.88
C HIS A 475 15.38 -16.50 -14.89
N GLY A 476 15.02 -16.37 -13.61
CA GLY A 476 15.91 -15.87 -12.55
C GLY A 476 15.90 -14.34 -12.36
N TYR A 477 15.11 -13.61 -13.16
CA TYR A 477 15.00 -12.16 -13.06
C TYR A 477 13.70 -11.78 -12.37
N PHE A 478 13.78 -10.94 -11.34
CA PHE A 478 12.61 -10.31 -10.72
C PHE A 478 12.58 -8.82 -11.04
N VAL A 479 11.41 -8.26 -11.32
CA VAL A 479 11.29 -6.86 -11.78
C VAL A 479 10.22 -6.13 -11.00
N SER A 480 10.52 -4.88 -10.66
CA SER A 480 9.65 -3.99 -9.89
C SER A 480 9.82 -2.54 -10.30
N SER A 481 9.03 -1.63 -9.71
CA SER A 481 9.15 -0.18 -9.86
C SER A 481 9.26 0.29 -11.32
N ILE A 482 8.31 -0.12 -12.15
CA ILE A 482 8.23 0.41 -13.51
C ILE A 482 7.80 1.89 -13.48
N GLN A 483 8.51 2.74 -14.21
CA GLN A 483 8.24 4.16 -14.32
C GLN A 483 8.30 4.64 -15.76
N PHE A 484 7.25 5.31 -16.21
CA PHE A 484 7.27 6.05 -17.47
C PHE A 484 8.05 7.36 -17.30
N ILE A 485 8.93 7.65 -18.25
CA ILE A 485 9.77 8.84 -18.31
C ILE A 485 9.43 9.58 -19.62
N PRO A 486 8.70 10.71 -19.56
CA PRO A 486 8.40 11.50 -20.75
C PRO A 486 9.68 11.97 -21.46
N SER A 487 9.71 11.85 -22.78
CA SER A 487 10.82 12.37 -23.56
C SER A 487 10.87 13.90 -23.51
N SER A 488 12.07 14.47 -23.40
CA SER A 488 12.33 15.90 -23.59
C SER A 488 12.43 16.31 -25.06
N GLU A 489 12.57 15.34 -25.97
CA GLU A 489 12.68 15.58 -27.40
C GLU A 489 11.33 15.97 -28.02
N PRO A 490 11.32 16.72 -29.13
CA PRO A 490 10.09 17.00 -29.87
C PRO A 490 9.36 15.71 -30.25
N LEU A 491 8.02 15.72 -30.17
CA LEU A 491 7.20 14.60 -30.62
C LEU A 491 7.42 14.40 -32.14
N PRO A 492 7.84 13.21 -32.60
CA PRO A 492 7.96 12.93 -34.02
C PRO A 492 6.62 13.07 -34.75
N GLU A 493 6.66 13.49 -36.01
CA GLU A 493 5.44 13.65 -36.82
C GLU A 493 4.68 12.32 -36.93
N GLY A 494 3.40 12.31 -36.54
CA GLY A 494 2.54 11.13 -36.55
C GLY A 494 2.72 10.16 -35.38
N ALA A 495 3.63 10.43 -34.43
CA ALA A 495 3.79 9.62 -33.22
C ALA A 495 2.69 9.91 -32.18
N ASP A 496 2.37 8.91 -31.35
CA ASP A 496 1.46 9.08 -30.22
C ASP A 496 2.21 9.66 -29.02
N LEU A 497 1.72 10.79 -28.50
CA LEU A 497 2.29 11.44 -27.31
C LEU A 497 2.31 10.50 -26.09
N SER A 498 1.30 9.65 -25.95
CA SER A 498 1.16 8.72 -24.82
C SER A 498 2.26 7.66 -24.75
N THR A 499 2.99 7.45 -25.85
CA THR A 499 4.13 6.52 -25.93
C THR A 499 5.47 7.23 -26.16
N HIS A 500 5.48 8.57 -26.22
CA HIS A 500 6.69 9.36 -26.49
C HIS A 500 7.55 9.52 -25.22
N GLY A 501 8.42 8.54 -25.00
CA GLY A 501 9.24 8.47 -23.81
C GLY A 501 9.92 7.12 -23.65
N TYR A 502 10.29 6.86 -22.40
CA TYR A 502 11.02 5.67 -21.99
C TYR A 502 10.32 5.01 -20.81
N LEU A 503 10.62 3.74 -20.57
CA LEU A 503 10.28 3.03 -19.36
C LEU A 503 11.57 2.69 -18.64
N ALA A 504 11.63 2.93 -17.33
CA ALA A 504 12.69 2.42 -16.47
C ALA A 504 12.10 1.42 -15.48
N CYS A 505 12.81 0.33 -15.18
CA CYS A 505 12.45 -0.59 -14.10
C CYS A 505 13.68 -1.10 -13.35
N ILE A 506 13.46 -1.54 -12.11
CA ILE A 506 14.47 -2.19 -11.28
C ILE A 506 14.41 -3.68 -11.52
N VAL A 507 15.55 -4.28 -11.81
CA VAL A 507 15.72 -5.69 -12.14
C VAL A 507 16.64 -6.32 -11.10
N LEU A 508 16.09 -7.22 -10.29
CA LEU A 508 16.79 -7.94 -9.24
C LEU A 508 17.26 -9.29 -9.76
N THR A 509 18.56 -9.57 -9.62
CA THR A 509 19.16 -10.81 -10.13
C THR A 509 20.33 -11.26 -9.26
N ASP A 510 20.56 -12.57 -9.24
CA ASP A 510 21.77 -13.13 -8.65
C ASP A 510 22.91 -13.09 -9.68
N ASN A 511 24.16 -13.00 -9.19
CA ASN A 511 25.34 -13.04 -10.04
C ASN A 511 25.46 -14.46 -10.67
N PRO A 512 25.56 -14.57 -12.01
CA PRO A 512 25.59 -15.87 -12.69
C PRO A 512 26.83 -16.71 -12.34
N ASP A 513 27.93 -16.09 -11.90
CA ASP A 513 29.16 -16.78 -11.50
C ASP A 513 29.14 -17.17 -10.00
N ASN A 514 28.32 -16.50 -9.18
CA ASN A 514 28.16 -16.75 -7.76
C ASN A 514 26.77 -16.35 -7.26
N GLU A 515 25.86 -17.32 -7.12
CA GLU A 515 24.47 -17.09 -6.68
C GLU A 515 24.34 -16.51 -5.25
N GLU A 516 25.43 -16.46 -4.46
CA GLU A 516 25.42 -15.77 -3.15
C GLU A 516 25.63 -14.25 -3.28
N GLU A 517 26.00 -13.76 -4.46
CA GLU A 517 26.18 -12.35 -4.78
C GLU A 517 25.01 -11.82 -5.61
N THR A 518 24.69 -10.55 -5.41
CA THR A 518 23.64 -9.85 -6.18
C THR A 518 24.24 -9.23 -7.44
N ASN A 519 23.40 -8.97 -8.43
CA ASN A 519 23.77 -8.24 -9.65
C ASN A 519 22.57 -7.43 -10.15
N ASP A 520 22.02 -6.58 -9.28
CA ASP A 520 20.83 -5.82 -9.60
C ASP A 520 21.13 -4.70 -10.61
N GLU A 521 20.15 -4.37 -11.44
CA GLU A 521 20.29 -3.42 -12.54
C GLU A 521 19.06 -2.53 -12.69
N PHE A 522 19.23 -1.40 -13.38
CA PHE A 522 18.12 -0.62 -13.94
C PHE A 522 18.04 -0.86 -15.44
N TRP A 523 16.87 -1.26 -15.93
CA TRP A 523 16.66 -1.50 -17.36
C TRP A 523 15.81 -0.40 -17.95
N ILE A 524 16.21 0.10 -19.12
CA ILE A 524 15.53 1.19 -19.83
C ILE A 524 15.03 0.69 -21.17
N PHE A 525 13.76 0.92 -21.48
CA PHE A 525 13.10 0.55 -22.73
C PHE A 525 12.54 1.79 -23.43
N HIS A 526 12.37 1.68 -24.75
CA HIS A 526 11.51 2.61 -25.48
C HIS A 526 10.06 2.31 -25.11
N ALA A 527 9.24 3.34 -24.92
CA ALA A 527 7.85 3.14 -24.53
C ALA A 527 6.93 2.82 -25.73
N ASP A 528 7.36 3.13 -26.96
CA ASP A 528 6.61 2.90 -28.19
C ASP A 528 6.83 1.52 -28.84
N ASP A 529 8.03 0.95 -28.68
CA ASP A 529 8.41 -0.38 -29.17
C ASP A 529 9.54 -0.98 -28.30
N PHE A 530 9.27 -2.12 -27.65
CA PHE A 530 10.24 -2.81 -26.79
C PHE A 530 11.34 -3.50 -27.59
N GLN A 531 11.14 -3.79 -28.89
CA GLN A 531 12.10 -4.50 -29.76
C GLN A 531 12.67 -5.79 -29.16
N ASN A 532 11.93 -6.42 -28.25
CA ASN A 532 12.35 -7.55 -27.43
C ASN A 532 13.69 -7.36 -26.68
N LYS A 533 14.06 -6.13 -26.29
CA LYS A 533 15.28 -5.86 -25.49
C LYS A 533 15.26 -4.50 -24.79
N PRO A 534 15.97 -4.34 -23.65
CA PRO A 534 16.26 -3.01 -23.13
C PRO A 534 17.23 -2.25 -24.05
N ILE A 535 17.10 -0.92 -24.10
CA ILE A 535 18.07 0.00 -24.72
C ILE A 535 19.35 0.04 -23.87
N TYR A 536 19.16 0.18 -22.56
CA TYR A 536 20.24 0.27 -21.59
C TYR A 536 19.98 -0.64 -20.40
N ARG A 537 21.07 -1.21 -19.88
CA ARG A 537 21.14 -1.88 -18.58
C ARG A 537 22.19 -1.12 -17.77
N LEU A 538 21.77 -0.54 -16.66
CA LEU A 538 22.62 0.25 -15.79
C LEU A 538 22.96 -0.57 -14.55
N SER A 539 24.26 -0.76 -14.32
CA SER A 539 24.81 -1.46 -13.16
C SER A 539 25.90 -0.58 -12.51
N THR A 540 26.45 -1.05 -11.39
CA THR A 540 27.64 -0.44 -10.80
C THR A 540 28.87 -0.60 -11.72
N LEU A 541 29.78 0.38 -11.70
CA LEU A 541 31.08 0.26 -12.37
C LEU A 541 32.05 -0.64 -11.58
N ASP A 542 31.84 -0.80 -10.27
CA ASP A 542 32.69 -1.56 -9.38
C ASP A 542 32.05 -2.91 -9.07
N ASN A 543 32.49 -3.96 -9.79
CA ASN A 543 32.02 -5.33 -9.59
C ASN A 543 32.32 -5.88 -8.18
N SER A 544 33.19 -5.24 -7.39
CA SER A 544 33.40 -5.63 -5.99
C SER A 544 32.29 -5.13 -5.05
N ARG A 545 31.42 -4.26 -5.54
CA ARG A 545 30.28 -3.68 -4.82
C ARG A 545 29.03 -3.69 -5.72
N PRO A 546 28.50 -4.88 -6.05
CA PRO A 546 27.29 -4.98 -6.84
C PRO A 546 26.14 -4.19 -6.22
N LEU A 547 25.22 -3.72 -7.07
CA LEU A 547 23.95 -3.19 -6.59
C LEU A 547 23.19 -4.32 -5.91
N ASN A 548 22.74 -4.03 -4.68
CA ASN A 548 21.92 -4.91 -3.87
C ASN A 548 20.72 -4.10 -3.38
N ILE A 549 19.64 -4.18 -4.14
CA ILE A 549 18.41 -3.44 -3.96
C ILE A 549 17.39 -4.39 -3.36
N ALA A 550 16.85 -4.03 -2.19
CA ALA A 550 15.72 -4.77 -1.64
C ALA A 550 14.49 -4.62 -2.55
N LEU A 551 13.53 -5.54 -2.45
CA LEU A 551 12.27 -5.46 -3.18
C LEU A 551 11.65 -4.06 -3.07
N THR A 552 11.40 -3.45 -4.23
CA THR A 552 10.74 -2.16 -4.35
C THR A 552 9.31 -2.34 -4.89
N LEU A 553 8.45 -1.34 -4.68
CA LEU A 553 7.05 -1.37 -5.13
C LEU A 553 6.81 -0.30 -6.20
N HIS A 554 6.40 0.89 -5.78
CA HIS A 554 6.10 2.00 -6.68
C HIS A 554 7.25 2.99 -6.71
N SER A 555 7.40 3.65 -7.86
CA SER A 555 8.38 4.71 -8.09
C SER A 555 7.68 5.95 -8.63
N THR A 556 8.45 7.03 -8.76
CA THR A 556 8.01 8.25 -9.43
C THR A 556 9.15 8.84 -10.23
N TRP A 557 8.84 9.69 -11.20
CA TRP A 557 9.81 10.41 -12.00
C TRP A 557 9.76 11.90 -11.67
N MET A 558 10.93 12.51 -11.45
CA MET A 558 11.11 13.96 -11.37
C MET A 558 12.09 14.37 -12.48
N ARG A 559 11.61 15.19 -13.43
CA ARG A 559 12.40 15.70 -14.54
C ARG A 559 13.57 16.52 -14.04
N ASP A 560 13.29 17.42 -13.10
CA ASP A 560 14.26 18.31 -12.51
C ASP A 560 14.27 18.09 -10.99
N ILE A 561 15.46 17.92 -10.42
CA ILE A 561 15.69 18.00 -8.98
C ILE A 561 16.27 19.39 -8.73
N ARG A 562 15.61 20.16 -7.87
CA ARG A 562 16.15 21.44 -7.43
C ARG A 562 17.26 21.17 -6.42
N GLU A 563 18.51 21.24 -6.88
CA GLU A 563 19.69 21.13 -6.02
C GLU A 563 19.60 22.10 -4.83
N ASN A 564 19.94 21.61 -3.65
CA ASN A 564 19.83 22.33 -2.38
C ASN A 564 18.40 22.86 -2.14
N TYR A 565 17.39 22.03 -2.39
CA TYR A 565 15.97 22.37 -2.17
C TYR A 565 15.77 23.00 -0.78
N HIS A 566 16.31 22.36 0.26
CA HIS A 566 16.62 22.96 1.55
C HIS A 566 18.07 22.72 1.92
N ASP A 567 18.68 23.64 2.66
CA ASP A 567 19.95 23.36 3.34
C ASP A 567 19.76 22.44 4.56
N SER A 568 20.86 21.86 5.05
CA SER A 568 20.82 20.92 6.18
C SER A 568 20.23 21.55 7.46
N GLN A 569 20.50 22.83 7.76
CA GLN A 569 19.97 23.49 8.96
C GLN A 569 18.46 23.67 8.88
N CYS A 570 17.96 24.04 7.70
CA CYS A 570 16.54 24.15 7.42
C CYS A 570 15.83 22.80 7.62
N ARG A 571 16.37 21.71 7.04
CA ARG A 571 15.81 20.35 7.22
C ARG A 571 15.78 19.93 8.69
N GLN A 572 16.88 20.14 9.43
CA GLN A 572 16.93 19.84 10.86
C GLN A 572 15.91 20.64 11.66
N GLN A 573 15.70 21.92 11.33
CA GLN A 573 14.72 22.77 12.01
C GLN A 573 13.28 22.30 11.75
N ILE A 574 12.95 21.92 10.51
CA ILE A 574 11.64 21.36 10.15
C ILE A 574 11.40 20.05 10.92
N ARG A 575 12.37 19.13 10.91
CA ARG A 575 12.30 17.86 11.64
C ARG A 575 12.10 18.08 13.13
N ARG A 576 12.90 18.98 13.75
CA ARG A 576 12.76 19.39 15.15
C ARG A 576 11.36 19.90 15.45
N GLN A 577 10.89 20.90 14.71
CA GLN A 577 9.57 21.46 14.96
C GLN A 577 8.48 20.39 14.86
N SER A 578 8.52 19.57 13.81
CA SER A 578 7.51 18.55 13.54
C SER A 578 7.42 17.49 14.65
N VAL A 579 8.56 16.97 15.12
CA VAL A 579 8.58 15.87 16.10
C VAL A 579 8.13 16.32 17.49
N TYR A 580 8.50 17.53 17.92
CA TYR A 580 8.00 18.08 19.19
C TYR A 580 6.51 18.38 19.10
N GLU A 581 6.05 19.03 18.03
CA GLU A 581 4.63 19.32 17.83
C GLU A 581 3.76 18.06 17.81
N ASP A 582 4.28 16.94 17.29
CA ASP A 582 3.55 15.68 17.22
C ASP A 582 3.41 14.96 18.55
N TYR A 583 4.46 14.99 19.38
CA TYR A 583 4.58 14.10 20.54
C TYR A 583 4.50 14.80 21.90
N GLU A 584 4.75 16.11 22.02
CA GLU A 584 4.74 16.79 23.33
C GLU A 584 3.43 16.56 24.09
N THR A 585 2.28 16.71 23.41
CA THR A 585 0.97 16.51 24.05
C THR A 585 0.75 15.04 24.45
N ARG A 586 1.22 14.08 23.63
CA ARG A 586 1.11 12.65 23.91
C ARG A 586 2.00 12.22 25.08
N LEU A 587 3.17 12.85 25.21
CA LEU A 587 4.16 12.52 26.22
C LEU A 587 3.89 13.17 27.59
N LYS A 588 2.92 14.10 27.67
CA LYS A 588 2.55 14.79 28.91
C LYS A 588 2.25 13.83 30.06
N ASN A 589 1.63 12.69 29.79
CA ASN A 589 1.32 11.66 30.79
C ASN A 589 2.16 10.38 30.62
N ALA A 590 3.20 10.42 29.79
CA ALA A 590 4.04 9.25 29.53
C ALA A 590 4.88 8.86 30.74
N SER A 591 5.16 7.56 30.86
CA SER A 591 6.05 7.03 31.90
C SER A 591 7.47 7.60 31.78
N LYS A 592 8.24 7.56 32.87
CA LYS A 592 9.63 8.04 32.89
C LYS A 592 10.48 7.37 31.80
N SER A 593 10.36 6.05 31.62
CA SER A 593 11.12 5.33 30.60
C SER A 593 10.76 5.73 29.17
N VAL A 594 9.50 6.11 28.90
CA VAL A 594 9.10 6.62 27.58
C VAL A 594 9.62 8.04 27.35
N ARG A 595 9.62 8.90 28.37
CA ARG A 595 10.21 10.24 28.24
C ARG A 595 11.72 10.15 27.99
N GLU A 596 12.43 9.35 28.79
CA GLU A 596 13.86 9.07 28.58
C GLU A 596 14.13 8.49 27.18
N LEU A 597 13.25 7.63 26.65
CA LEU A 597 13.40 7.12 25.28
C LEU A 597 13.34 8.25 24.25
N PHE A 598 12.43 9.21 24.43
CA PHE A 598 12.31 10.34 23.51
C PHE A 598 13.48 11.31 23.64
N ASP A 599 13.84 11.68 24.86
CA ASP A 599 14.89 12.64 25.16
C ASP A 599 16.29 12.11 24.83
N ASP A 600 16.59 10.83 25.13
CA ASP A 600 17.92 10.23 24.94
C ASP A 600 18.12 9.62 23.54
N VAL A 601 17.04 9.36 22.79
CA VAL A 601 17.10 8.60 21.53
C VAL A 601 16.25 9.23 20.43
N VAL A 602 14.92 9.28 20.58
CA VAL A 602 14.04 9.57 19.43
C VAL A 602 14.28 10.97 18.85
N TYR A 603 14.35 12.00 19.70
CA TYR A 603 14.53 13.37 19.21
C TYR A 603 15.88 13.55 18.51
N ASP A 604 16.96 13.08 19.09
CA ASP A 604 18.29 13.23 18.49
C ASP A 604 18.41 12.47 17.18
N TYR A 605 17.99 11.19 17.13
CA TYR A 605 18.05 10.39 15.90
C TYR A 605 17.12 10.90 14.79
N PHE A 606 15.98 11.50 15.15
CA PHE A 606 15.07 12.03 14.15
C PHE A 606 15.54 13.40 13.64
N ILE A 607 16.12 14.24 14.50
CA ILE A 607 16.50 15.62 14.14
C ILE A 607 17.83 15.69 13.41
N GLN A 608 18.82 14.89 13.81
CA GLN A 608 20.12 14.82 13.13
C GLN A 608 19.97 14.04 11.83
#